data_AF-A0A8S3TXD3-F1
#
_entry.id   AF-A0A8S3TXD3-F1
#
_cell.length_a   1.000
_cell.length_b   1.000
_cell.length_c   1.000
_cell.angle_alpha   90.00
_cell.angle_beta   90.00
_cell.angle_gamma   90.00
#
_symmetry.space_group_name_H-M   'P 1'
#
loop_
_entity.id
_entity.type
_entity.pdbx_description
1 polymer ?
#
loop_
_entity_poly.entity_id
_entity_poly.type
_entity_poly.pdbx_seq_one_letter_code
_entity_poly.pdbx_strand_id
1 'polypeptide(L)'
;MDMNDWGIDCPLKWLLFQQVLGTLKTNNIHISTTKTLLEIAKHEDIGINQDEEVKRCLQYCHNIGTIIYFNEEHLQRYVILDPKWLVNAFRCLVSDKIEDMVRVSDDWQTLRETGELTDLLISRLFQKEPTLGFFENKRHLIEVMKRFDIIVSLRNSVALYMPCMMKSYSFEEFGKQFVDGKKYYFRTSWLCLEFEFLPPAFFNHILAWYIKQYDVSIIFDRGTRKERKALYRQIGVFNLDSSGCEQLVICEGPNIIALQVWNSQRSDQTYGYLKSSLVHFVVELGDHYKLRIKFTITFKCNEGDFTIHRKKMKDLLFKYYHCQEHETDHSSGDLVIPWEMNEELE
;
A
#
# COMPACT_ATOMS: atom_id res chain seq x y z
N MET A 1 3.45 26.90 3.23
CA MET A 1 2.14 26.23 3.46
C MET A 1 1.15 27.10 2.71
N ASP A 2 0.97 26.83 1.42
CA ASP A 2 0.08 27.64 0.59
C ASP A 2 -1.35 27.35 1.04
N MET A 3 -1.97 28.33 1.69
CA MET A 3 -3.36 28.26 2.13
C MET A 3 -4.27 28.46 0.90
N ASN A 4 -4.39 27.41 0.09
CA ASN A 4 -5.14 27.42 -1.17
C ASN A 4 -6.64 27.75 -1.03
N ASP A 5 -7.17 27.85 0.19
CA ASP A 5 -8.58 28.13 0.47
C ASP A 5 -8.88 29.61 0.77
N TRP A 6 -7.86 30.47 0.85
CA TRP A 6 -8.08 31.91 1.07
C TRP A 6 -8.70 32.57 -0.17
N GLY A 7 -9.88 33.19 0.02
CA GLY A 7 -10.63 33.85 -1.06
C GLY A 7 -11.65 32.96 -1.77
N ILE A 8 -11.86 31.73 -1.30
CA ILE A 8 -12.94 30.86 -1.79
C ILE A 8 -14.23 31.18 -1.02
N ASP A 9 -15.31 31.47 -1.75
CA ASP A 9 -16.64 31.68 -1.16
C ASP A 9 -17.13 30.40 -0.46
N CYS A 10 -17.41 30.50 0.84
CA CYS A 10 -17.93 29.41 1.66
C CYS A 10 -19.32 29.77 2.18
N PRO A 11 -20.35 28.91 2.01
CA PRO A 11 -21.68 29.16 2.55
C PRO A 11 -21.62 29.38 4.07
N LEU A 12 -22.28 30.45 4.57
CA LEU A 12 -22.30 30.76 6.01
C LEU A 12 -22.72 29.56 6.87
N LYS A 13 -23.75 28.82 6.44
CA LYS A 13 -24.22 27.59 7.09
C LYS A 13 -23.15 26.49 7.22
N TRP A 14 -22.24 26.37 6.25
CA TRP A 14 -21.12 25.42 6.34
C TRP A 14 -20.09 25.90 7.36
N LEU A 15 -19.86 27.21 7.46
CA LEU A 15 -18.98 27.77 8.48
C LEU A 15 -19.54 27.57 9.90
N LEU A 16 -20.84 27.83 10.09
CA LEU A 16 -21.53 27.59 11.36
C LEU A 16 -21.46 26.11 11.76
N PHE A 17 -21.70 25.21 10.81
CA PHE A 17 -21.56 23.78 11.06
C PHE A 17 -20.13 23.39 11.42
N GLN A 18 -19.12 23.90 10.73
CA GLN A 18 -17.70 23.70 11.06
C GLN A 18 -17.34 24.19 12.47
N GLN A 19 -17.89 25.32 12.92
CA GLN A 19 -17.70 25.80 14.30
C GLN A 19 -18.27 24.82 15.33
N VAL A 20 -19.42 24.21 15.03
CA VAL A 20 -19.99 23.16 15.89
C VAL A 20 -19.12 21.91 15.90
N LEU A 21 -18.61 21.45 14.75
CA LEU A 21 -17.64 20.34 14.70
C LEU A 21 -16.39 20.64 15.53
N GLY A 22 -15.89 21.88 15.46
CA GLY A 22 -14.78 22.37 16.28
C GLY A 22 -15.10 22.33 17.78
N THR A 23 -16.29 22.77 18.17
CA THR A 23 -16.75 22.72 19.57
C THR A 23 -16.84 21.28 20.10
N LEU A 24 -17.40 20.35 19.30
CA LEU A 24 -17.44 18.93 19.66
C LEU A 24 -16.03 18.38 19.91
N LYS A 25 -15.08 18.71 19.02
CA LYS A 25 -13.68 18.33 19.17
C LYS A 25 -13.05 18.90 20.44
N THR A 26 -13.28 20.18 20.75
CA THR A 26 -12.78 20.82 22.00
C THR A 26 -13.37 20.19 23.26
N ASN A 27 -14.58 19.63 23.16
CA ASN A 27 -15.23 18.86 24.23
C ASN A 27 -14.80 17.39 24.28
N ASN A 28 -13.65 17.03 23.69
CA ASN A 28 -13.08 15.67 23.62
C ASN A 28 -13.98 14.64 22.89
N ILE A 29 -14.83 15.08 21.97
CA ILE A 29 -15.57 14.19 21.07
C ILE A 29 -14.75 14.02 19.80
N HIS A 30 -14.04 12.90 19.69
CA HIS A 30 -13.14 12.63 18.56
C HIS A 30 -13.81 11.96 17.36
N ILE A 31 -14.95 11.31 17.57
CA ILE A 31 -15.70 10.59 16.55
C ILE A 31 -17.19 10.73 16.83
N SER A 32 -17.99 10.87 15.78
CA SER A 32 -19.45 10.95 15.87
C SER A 32 -20.10 10.12 14.79
N THR A 33 -21.38 9.78 14.96
CA THR A 33 -22.15 9.15 13.89
C THR A 33 -22.60 10.22 12.90
N THR A 34 -22.62 9.88 11.62
CA THR A 34 -23.13 10.77 10.57
C THR A 34 -24.58 11.14 10.83
N LYS A 35 -25.39 10.22 11.38
CA LYS A 35 -26.78 10.49 11.78
C LYS A 35 -26.87 11.63 12.79
N THR A 36 -26.06 11.58 13.85
CA THR A 36 -26.03 12.65 14.86
C THR A 36 -25.63 13.99 14.24
N LEU A 37 -24.64 13.99 13.34
CA LEU A 37 -24.20 15.20 12.67
C LEU A 37 -25.26 15.77 11.70
N LEU A 38 -26.04 14.92 11.04
CA LEU A 38 -27.19 15.31 10.22
C LEU A 38 -28.28 15.99 11.06
N GLU A 39 -28.57 15.46 12.24
CA GLU A 39 -29.53 16.06 13.18
C GLU A 39 -29.05 17.42 13.69
N ILE A 40 -27.76 17.53 14.07
CA ILE A 40 -27.15 18.80 14.48
C ILE A 40 -27.23 19.84 13.37
N ALA A 41 -26.89 19.48 12.14
CA ALA A 41 -26.84 20.40 11.00
C ALA A 41 -28.22 21.00 10.64
N LYS A 42 -29.31 20.31 10.99
CA LYS A 42 -30.69 20.77 10.79
C LYS A 42 -31.17 21.77 11.83
N HIS A 43 -30.43 21.98 12.92
CA HIS A 43 -30.77 22.99 13.92
C HIS A 43 -30.91 24.37 13.28
N GLU A 44 -31.86 25.19 13.76
CA GLU A 44 -32.20 26.49 13.15
C GLU A 44 -30.99 27.44 13.07
N ASP A 45 -30.11 27.38 14.08
CA ASP A 45 -28.86 28.17 14.11
C ASP A 45 -27.88 27.80 13.00
N ILE A 46 -28.00 26.63 12.35
CA ILE A 46 -27.13 26.17 11.26
C ILE A 46 -27.88 26.17 9.93
N GLY A 47 -29.07 25.57 9.90
CA GLY A 47 -30.01 25.63 8.78
C GLY A 47 -29.68 24.77 7.57
N ILE A 48 -28.91 23.68 7.71
CA ILE A 48 -28.68 22.73 6.60
C ILE A 48 -29.77 21.65 6.61
N ASN A 49 -30.83 21.88 5.82
CA ASN A 49 -32.02 21.02 5.81
C ASN A 49 -31.90 19.74 4.96
N GLN A 50 -30.93 19.70 4.04
CA GLN A 50 -30.73 18.57 3.13
C GLN A 50 -29.55 17.70 3.56
N ASP A 51 -29.78 16.41 3.75
CA ASP A 51 -28.74 15.46 4.19
C ASP A 51 -27.55 15.41 3.22
N GLU A 52 -27.81 15.47 1.92
CA GLU A 52 -26.76 15.49 0.89
C GLU A 52 -25.89 16.76 0.95
N GLU A 53 -26.44 17.88 1.41
CA GLU A 53 -25.64 19.08 1.63
C GLU A 53 -24.70 18.92 2.83
N VAL A 54 -25.17 18.30 3.92
CA VAL A 54 -24.31 18.00 5.08
C VAL A 54 -23.16 17.09 4.66
N LYS A 55 -23.44 16.03 3.89
CA LYS A 55 -22.40 15.12 3.37
C LYS A 55 -21.38 15.84 2.50
N ARG A 56 -21.81 16.79 1.64
CA ARG A 56 -20.88 17.64 0.86
C ARG A 56 -20.03 18.53 1.75
N CYS A 57 -20.60 19.13 2.80
CA CYS A 57 -19.85 19.91 3.77
C CYS A 57 -18.82 19.05 4.53
N LEU A 58 -19.19 17.82 4.93
CA LEU A 58 -18.28 16.86 5.55
C LEU A 58 -17.16 16.44 4.58
N GLN A 59 -17.48 16.19 3.32
CA GLN A 59 -16.50 15.88 2.28
C GLN A 59 -15.54 17.05 2.04
N TYR A 60 -16.04 18.29 2.04
CA TYR A 60 -15.20 19.49 1.99
C TYR A 60 -14.22 19.53 3.16
N CYS A 61 -14.72 19.36 4.40
CA CYS A 61 -13.90 19.31 5.61
C CYS A 61 -12.85 18.19 5.56
N HIS A 62 -13.20 17.03 5.00
CA HIS A 62 -12.27 15.93 4.77
C HIS A 62 -11.16 16.31 3.79
N ASN A 63 -11.50 16.94 2.67
CA ASN A 63 -10.54 17.32 1.64
C ASN A 63 -9.50 18.35 2.12
N ILE A 64 -9.89 19.23 3.06
CA ILE A 64 -8.97 20.18 3.72
C ILE A 64 -8.31 19.61 4.98
N GLY A 65 -8.61 18.36 5.35
CA GLY A 65 -7.98 17.65 6.45
C GLY A 65 -8.40 18.08 7.86
N THR A 66 -9.55 18.76 8.02
CA THR A 66 -10.06 19.13 9.35
C THR A 66 -10.77 17.97 10.06
N ILE A 67 -11.34 17.05 9.29
CA ILE A 67 -11.97 15.79 9.75
C ILE A 67 -11.59 14.63 8.82
N ILE A 68 -11.92 13.40 9.18
CA ILE A 68 -11.87 12.24 8.27
C ILE A 68 -13.30 11.70 8.06
N TYR A 69 -13.74 11.70 6.81
CA TYR A 69 -15.04 11.20 6.38
C TYR A 69 -14.91 10.57 5.00
N PHE A 70 -15.50 9.39 4.83
CA PHE A 70 -15.60 8.72 3.53
C PHE A 70 -17.07 8.46 3.24
N ASN A 71 -17.56 9.00 2.13
CA ASN A 71 -18.93 8.75 1.66
C ASN A 71 -19.02 7.40 0.91
N GLU A 72 -18.60 6.33 1.58
CA GLU A 72 -18.56 4.95 1.08
C GLU A 72 -19.41 4.07 1.99
N GLU A 73 -20.16 3.10 1.47
CA GLU A 73 -21.18 2.36 2.21
C GLU A 73 -20.70 1.80 3.57
N HIS A 74 -19.47 1.28 3.62
CA HIS A 74 -18.87 0.65 4.78
C HIS A 74 -18.18 1.62 5.76
N LEU A 75 -18.02 2.90 5.37
CA LEU A 75 -17.33 3.93 6.16
C LEU A 75 -18.21 5.14 6.52
N GLN A 76 -19.24 5.42 5.74
CA GLN A 76 -20.09 6.61 5.83
C GLN A 76 -20.85 6.76 7.14
N ARG A 77 -20.89 5.71 7.97
CA ARG A 77 -21.63 5.70 9.26
C ARG A 77 -21.00 6.63 10.30
N TYR A 78 -19.69 6.82 10.24
CA TYR A 78 -18.96 7.59 11.24
C TYR A 78 -18.13 8.69 10.59
N VAL A 79 -17.92 9.75 11.35
CA VAL A 79 -17.04 10.87 11.03
C VAL A 79 -16.04 10.99 12.16
N ILE A 80 -14.75 10.92 11.83
CA ILE A 80 -13.68 11.21 12.78
C ILE A 80 -13.47 12.72 12.78
N LEU A 81 -13.88 13.37 13.86
CA LEU A 81 -13.83 14.82 14.06
C LEU A 81 -12.41 15.32 14.35
N ASP A 82 -11.54 14.44 14.86
CA ASP A 82 -10.15 14.78 15.14
C ASP A 82 -9.17 13.86 14.40
N PRO A 83 -8.56 14.31 13.29
CA PRO A 83 -7.51 13.54 12.60
C PRO A 83 -6.33 13.15 13.50
N LYS A 84 -6.01 13.94 14.55
CA LYS A 84 -4.95 13.59 15.51
C LYS A 84 -5.31 12.35 16.34
N TRP A 85 -6.58 12.18 16.68
CA TRP A 85 -7.07 10.98 17.36
C TRP A 85 -6.86 9.72 16.51
N LEU A 86 -7.14 9.80 15.21
CA LEU A 86 -6.84 8.71 14.27
C LEU A 86 -5.34 8.41 14.20
N VAL A 87 -4.50 9.45 14.11
CA VAL A 87 -3.03 9.27 14.13
C VAL A 87 -2.57 8.60 15.42
N ASN A 88 -3.16 8.92 16.56
CA ASN A 88 -2.85 8.25 17.82
C ASN A 88 -3.23 6.75 17.79
N ALA A 89 -4.37 6.39 17.17
CA ALA A 89 -4.71 4.99 16.94
C ALA A 89 -3.68 4.28 16.06
N PHE A 90 -3.16 4.94 15.01
CA PHE A 90 -2.08 4.39 14.18
C PHE A 90 -0.80 4.21 14.99
N ARG A 91 -0.47 5.18 15.83
CA ARG A 91 0.73 5.13 16.70
C ARG A 91 0.72 3.93 17.63
N CYS A 92 -0.44 3.51 18.13
CA CYS A 92 -0.56 2.30 18.94
C CYS A 92 -0.07 1.05 18.20
N LEU A 93 -0.24 0.99 16.87
CA LEU A 93 0.16 -0.16 16.04
C LEU A 93 1.63 -0.14 15.61
N VAL A 94 2.28 1.02 15.63
CA VAL A 94 3.67 1.19 15.12
C VAL A 94 4.71 1.50 16.20
N SER A 95 4.30 1.93 17.40
CA SER A 95 5.24 2.40 18.44
C SER A 95 5.72 1.28 19.37
N ASP A 96 7.03 1.21 19.57
CA ASP A 96 7.81 0.11 20.21
C ASP A 96 7.72 -0.02 21.73
N LYS A 97 6.67 0.44 22.40
CA LYS A 97 6.62 0.37 23.87
C LYS A 97 5.57 -0.60 24.38
N ILE A 98 5.91 -1.89 24.34
CA ILE A 98 5.30 -2.84 25.26
C ILE A 98 6.38 -3.45 26.14
N GLU A 99 6.54 -2.85 27.32
CA GLU A 99 7.43 -3.36 28.37
C GLU A 99 6.80 -4.49 29.18
N ASP A 100 5.48 -4.71 29.11
CA ASP A 100 4.81 -5.69 29.97
C ASP A 100 3.80 -6.56 29.22
N MET A 101 4.23 -7.81 28.91
CA MET A 101 3.47 -9.08 28.86
C MET A 101 4.10 -10.05 27.84
N VAL A 102 4.47 -11.26 28.31
CA VAL A 102 5.10 -12.32 27.49
C VAL A 102 4.29 -12.74 26.26
N ARG A 103 2.95 -12.77 26.33
CA ARG A 103 2.12 -13.09 25.14
C ARG A 103 2.03 -11.95 24.14
N VAL A 104 2.21 -10.72 24.63
CA VAL A 104 2.17 -9.55 23.77
C VAL A 104 3.49 -9.42 23.02
N SER A 105 4.62 -9.83 23.61
CA SER A 105 5.87 -9.95 22.86
C SER A 105 5.79 -10.95 21.71
N ASP A 106 5.08 -12.08 21.86
CA ASP A 106 4.93 -13.07 20.78
C ASP A 106 4.09 -12.54 19.60
N ASP A 107 2.96 -11.89 19.89
CA ASP A 107 2.10 -11.25 18.88
C ASP A 107 2.86 -10.10 18.17
N TRP A 108 3.64 -9.31 18.90
CA TRP A 108 4.49 -8.26 18.33
C TRP A 108 5.62 -8.80 17.48
N GLN A 109 6.27 -9.88 17.93
CA GLN A 109 7.30 -10.55 17.17
C GLN A 109 6.71 -11.07 15.85
N THR A 110 5.52 -11.66 15.90
CA THR A 110 4.79 -12.08 14.69
C THR A 110 4.56 -10.89 13.76
N LEU A 111 4.01 -9.77 14.25
CA LEU A 111 3.81 -8.55 13.45
C LEU A 111 5.13 -8.05 12.83
N ARG A 112 6.23 -8.03 13.59
CA ARG A 112 7.54 -7.58 13.10
C ARG A 112 8.17 -8.53 12.08
N GLU A 113 7.96 -9.83 12.22
CA GLU A 113 8.57 -10.84 11.35
C GLU A 113 7.79 -11.08 10.06
N THR A 114 6.46 -11.08 10.14
CA THR A 114 5.56 -11.46 9.03
C THR A 114 4.65 -10.33 8.57
N GLY A 115 4.53 -9.25 9.33
CA GLY A 115 3.54 -8.19 9.11
C GLY A 115 2.13 -8.56 9.58
N GLU A 116 1.90 -9.77 10.09
CA GLU A 116 0.56 -10.22 10.45
C GLU A 116 0.05 -9.54 11.71
N LEU A 117 -1.14 -8.97 11.62
CA LEU A 117 -1.79 -8.21 12.69
C LEU A 117 -2.98 -9.00 13.23
N THR A 118 -2.81 -9.59 14.41
CA THR A 118 -3.87 -10.38 15.07
C THR A 118 -4.92 -9.49 15.71
N ASP A 119 -6.20 -9.90 15.68
CA ASP A 119 -7.27 -9.15 16.35
C ASP A 119 -7.03 -8.98 17.86
N LEU A 120 -6.38 -9.98 18.47
CA LEU A 120 -5.98 -9.95 19.87
C LEU A 120 -4.96 -8.84 20.14
N LEU A 121 -3.96 -8.67 19.27
CA LEU A 121 -2.97 -7.60 19.38
C LEU A 121 -3.62 -6.23 19.26
N ILE A 122 -4.45 -6.00 18.24
CA ILE A 122 -5.19 -4.74 18.06
C ILE A 122 -6.03 -4.42 19.29
N SER A 123 -6.79 -5.41 19.78
CA SER A 123 -7.67 -5.27 20.93
C SER A 123 -6.90 -4.84 22.18
N ARG A 124 -5.77 -5.50 22.47
CA ARG A 124 -4.91 -5.14 23.62
C ARG A 124 -4.29 -3.76 23.47
N LEU A 125 -3.82 -3.41 22.28
CA LEU A 125 -3.22 -2.11 22.01
C LEU A 125 -4.21 -0.97 22.23
N PHE A 126 -5.44 -1.13 21.72
CA PHE A 126 -6.49 -0.13 21.88
C PHE A 126 -7.01 -0.05 23.33
N GLN A 127 -7.02 -1.16 24.07
CA GLN A 127 -7.39 -1.17 25.49
C GLN A 127 -6.38 -0.49 26.42
N LYS A 128 -5.14 -0.27 25.99
CA LYS A 128 -4.15 0.50 26.78
C LYS A 128 -4.48 1.99 26.87
N GLU A 129 -5.31 2.49 25.95
CA GLU A 129 -5.75 3.88 25.91
C GLU A 129 -7.27 3.97 26.14
N PRO A 130 -7.78 3.53 27.32
CA PRO A 130 -9.22 3.37 27.56
C PRO A 130 -9.98 4.69 27.49
N THR A 131 -9.31 5.82 27.71
CA THR A 131 -9.90 7.16 27.63
C THR A 131 -10.09 7.65 26.20
N LEU A 132 -9.42 7.04 25.22
CA LEU A 132 -9.49 7.45 23.82
C LEU A 132 -10.59 6.71 23.04
N GLY A 133 -11.22 5.68 23.61
CA GLY A 133 -12.36 5.02 22.97
C GLY A 133 -12.00 4.22 21.69
N PHE A 134 -10.74 3.82 21.53
CA PHE A 134 -10.29 3.10 20.33
C PHE A 134 -10.90 1.70 20.23
N PHE A 135 -11.07 1.01 21.37
CA PHE A 135 -11.56 -0.36 21.39
C PHE A 135 -13.03 -0.45 20.93
N GLU A 136 -13.86 0.48 21.38
CA GLU A 136 -15.27 0.64 21.04
C GLU A 136 -15.45 0.94 19.55
N ASN A 137 -14.49 1.67 18.97
CA ASN A 137 -14.48 2.07 17.56
C ASN A 137 -13.58 1.17 16.69
N LYS A 138 -13.08 0.04 17.21
CA LYS A 138 -12.06 -0.82 16.57
C LYS A 138 -12.43 -1.18 15.14
N ARG A 139 -13.68 -1.61 14.91
CA ARG A 139 -14.13 -2.02 13.58
C ARG A 139 -14.04 -0.88 12.56
N HIS A 140 -14.50 0.31 12.93
CA HIS A 140 -14.45 1.45 12.03
C HIS A 140 -13.01 1.92 11.78
N LEU A 141 -12.18 1.93 12.83
CA LEU A 141 -10.75 2.25 12.71
C LEU A 141 -10.02 1.30 11.77
N ILE A 142 -10.29 0.00 11.83
CA ILE A 142 -9.69 -0.99 10.91
C ILE A 142 -10.09 -0.68 9.46
N GLU A 143 -11.36 -0.39 9.18
CA GLU A 143 -11.80 -0.07 7.82
C GLU A 143 -11.19 1.25 7.31
N VAL A 144 -11.05 2.25 8.18
CA VAL A 144 -10.33 3.50 7.85
C VAL A 144 -8.85 3.21 7.55
N MET A 145 -8.19 2.37 8.35
CA MET A 145 -6.80 1.96 8.12
C MET A 145 -6.62 1.19 6.81
N LYS A 146 -7.59 0.34 6.45
CA LYS A 146 -7.62 -0.33 5.14
C LYS A 146 -7.80 0.64 4.00
N ARG A 147 -8.64 1.66 4.18
CA ARG A 147 -8.87 2.71 3.18
C ARG A 147 -7.63 3.55 2.92
N PHE A 148 -6.74 3.67 3.90
CA PHE A 148 -5.43 4.32 3.79
C PHE A 148 -4.28 3.35 3.41
N ASP A 149 -4.56 2.09 3.10
CA ASP A 149 -3.58 1.02 2.83
C ASP A 149 -2.52 0.82 3.93
N ILE A 150 -2.81 1.23 5.15
CA ILE A 150 -1.95 0.97 6.32
C ILE A 150 -2.06 -0.50 6.73
N ILE A 151 -3.29 -1.02 6.68
CA ILE A 151 -3.62 -2.43 6.90
C ILE A 151 -4.19 -2.99 5.60
N VAL A 152 -3.86 -4.22 5.28
CA VAL A 152 -4.40 -4.94 4.13
C VAL A 152 -4.91 -6.31 4.54
N SER A 153 -6.03 -6.74 3.99
CA SER A 153 -6.50 -8.12 4.06
C SER A 153 -5.97 -8.88 2.86
N LEU A 154 -5.46 -10.09 3.07
CA LEU A 154 -5.11 -10.93 1.92
C LEU A 154 -6.37 -11.26 1.12
N ARG A 155 -6.18 -11.44 -0.19
CA ARG A 155 -7.22 -11.99 -1.04
C ARG A 155 -7.79 -13.26 -0.42
N ASN A 156 -9.12 -13.35 -0.33
CA ASN A 156 -9.85 -14.50 0.20
C ASN A 156 -9.52 -14.86 1.67
N SER A 157 -9.00 -13.92 2.47
CA SER A 157 -8.69 -14.16 3.89
C SER A 157 -9.16 -13.00 4.78
N VAL A 158 -9.49 -13.32 6.04
CA VAL A 158 -9.73 -12.31 7.08
C VAL A 158 -8.45 -11.85 7.77
N ALA A 159 -7.32 -12.50 7.48
CA ALA A 159 -6.02 -12.15 8.07
C ALA A 159 -5.58 -10.75 7.63
N LEU A 160 -5.19 -9.93 8.61
CA LEU A 160 -4.75 -8.55 8.42
C LEU A 160 -3.22 -8.49 8.41
N TYR A 161 -2.67 -7.65 7.54
CA TYR A 161 -1.24 -7.42 7.41
C TYR A 161 -0.92 -5.92 7.40
N MET A 162 0.24 -5.55 7.95
CA MET A 162 0.80 -4.20 7.88
C MET A 162 2.11 -4.22 7.07
N PRO A 163 2.06 -3.88 5.77
CA PRO A 163 3.24 -3.85 4.89
C PRO A 163 4.47 -3.15 5.49
N CYS A 164 4.26 -1.99 6.11
CA CYS A 164 5.33 -1.19 6.69
C CYS A 164 5.99 -1.82 7.92
N MET A 165 5.34 -2.78 8.58
CA MET A 165 5.86 -3.45 9.79
C MET A 165 6.61 -4.73 9.49
N MET A 166 6.45 -5.28 8.29
CA MET A 166 7.14 -6.48 7.84
C MET A 166 8.66 -6.33 7.96
N LYS A 167 9.33 -7.46 8.17
CA LYS A 167 10.78 -7.54 8.16
C LYS A 167 11.33 -7.13 6.78
N SER A 168 12.41 -6.37 6.79
CA SER A 168 13.17 -6.04 5.57
C SER A 168 14.13 -7.17 5.25
N TYR A 169 14.30 -7.46 3.97
CA TYR A 169 15.31 -8.37 3.44
C TYR A 169 15.99 -7.68 2.27
N SER A 170 17.31 -7.86 2.13
CA SER A 170 17.95 -7.51 0.86
C SER A 170 17.47 -8.46 -0.24
N PHE A 171 17.45 -7.99 -1.48
CA PHE A 171 17.07 -8.84 -2.60
C PHE A 171 18.02 -10.04 -2.76
N GLU A 172 19.33 -9.87 -2.53
CA GLU A 172 20.30 -10.97 -2.57
C GLU A 172 19.98 -12.09 -1.56
N GLU A 173 19.67 -11.71 -0.32
CA GLU A 173 19.28 -12.67 0.72
C GLU A 173 17.94 -13.35 0.41
N PHE A 174 17.02 -12.59 -0.19
CA PHE A 174 15.74 -13.11 -0.64
C PHE A 174 15.90 -14.12 -1.78
N GLY A 175 16.67 -13.78 -2.82
CA GLY A 175 16.93 -14.65 -3.98
C GLY A 175 17.55 -16.00 -3.58
N LYS A 176 18.46 -16.01 -2.61
CA LYS A 176 19.05 -17.24 -2.06
C LYS A 176 18.02 -18.22 -1.49
N GLN A 177 16.87 -17.73 -0.98
CA GLN A 177 15.81 -18.60 -0.45
C GLN A 177 15.12 -19.42 -1.53
N PHE A 178 15.09 -18.94 -2.78
CA PHE A 178 14.45 -19.62 -3.91
C PHE A 178 15.41 -20.47 -4.72
N VAL A 179 16.68 -20.06 -4.83
CA VAL A 179 17.68 -20.74 -5.66
C VAL A 179 18.06 -22.10 -5.10
N ASP A 180 18.08 -22.28 -3.79
CA ASP A 180 18.92 -23.34 -3.20
C ASP A 180 18.21 -24.69 -2.91
N GLY A 181 16.96 -24.97 -3.32
CA GLY A 181 16.53 -26.39 -3.20
C GLY A 181 15.07 -26.78 -3.28
N LYS A 182 14.43 -26.64 -4.46
CA LYS A 182 13.46 -27.63 -5.00
C LYS A 182 12.89 -27.21 -6.36
N LYS A 183 12.85 -25.92 -6.68
CA LYS A 183 12.26 -25.38 -7.92
C LYS A 183 13.27 -24.46 -8.61
N TYR A 184 13.64 -24.81 -9.84
CA TYR A 184 14.30 -23.90 -10.77
C TYR A 184 13.22 -23.06 -11.46
N TYR A 185 13.44 -21.76 -11.58
CA TYR A 185 12.52 -20.85 -12.27
C TYR A 185 13.21 -20.22 -13.48
N PHE A 186 12.51 -20.20 -14.61
CA PHE A 186 12.82 -19.32 -15.72
C PHE A 186 12.36 -17.91 -15.35
N ARG A 187 13.25 -16.94 -15.49
CA ARG A 187 13.00 -15.55 -15.12
C ARG A 187 12.96 -14.66 -16.34
N THR A 188 11.98 -13.77 -16.40
CA THR A 188 11.99 -12.66 -17.36
C THR A 188 13.13 -11.70 -17.03
N SER A 189 13.44 -10.78 -17.95
CA SER A 189 14.17 -9.56 -17.59
C SER A 189 13.47 -8.80 -16.46
N TRP A 190 14.19 -7.92 -15.76
CA TRP A 190 13.52 -6.96 -14.90
C TRP A 190 12.96 -5.80 -15.71
N LEU A 191 11.75 -5.40 -15.38
CA LEU A 191 11.18 -4.11 -15.70
C LEU A 191 11.33 -3.19 -14.51
N CYS A 192 11.93 -2.02 -14.70
CA CYS A 192 12.21 -1.07 -13.61
C CYS A 192 11.61 0.30 -13.90
N LEU A 193 10.80 0.80 -12.97
CA LEU A 193 10.37 2.19 -12.91
C LEU A 193 11.39 2.95 -12.07
N GLU A 194 12.21 3.76 -12.73
CA GLU A 194 13.26 4.58 -12.09
C GLU A 194 12.74 6.00 -11.86
N PHE A 195 12.55 6.37 -10.59
CA PHE A 195 11.93 7.63 -10.17
C PHE A 195 12.99 8.73 -9.96
N GLU A 196 12.64 9.99 -10.25
CA GLU A 196 13.45 11.13 -9.78
C GLU A 196 13.44 11.19 -8.23
N PHE A 197 12.29 10.87 -7.64
CA PHE A 197 12.07 10.70 -6.21
C PHE A 197 10.94 9.70 -6.00
N LEU A 198 11.21 8.62 -5.26
CA LEU A 198 10.20 7.65 -4.83
C LEU A 198 9.76 7.97 -3.40
N PRO A 199 8.50 8.41 -3.16
CA PRO A 199 8.04 8.66 -1.81
C PRO A 199 8.05 7.37 -0.97
N PRO A 200 8.51 7.38 0.30
CA PRO A 200 8.70 6.16 1.10
C PRO A 200 7.44 5.30 1.30
N ALA A 201 6.24 5.89 1.20
CA ALA A 201 4.99 5.17 1.36
C ALA A 201 4.51 4.48 0.07
N PHE A 202 5.02 4.86 -1.11
CA PHE A 202 4.49 4.40 -2.40
C PHE A 202 4.55 2.89 -2.54
N PHE A 203 5.66 2.28 -2.15
CA PHE A 203 5.79 0.83 -2.25
C PHE A 203 4.78 0.10 -1.37
N ASN A 204 4.43 0.63 -0.19
CA ASN A 204 3.40 0.02 0.66
C ASN A 204 2.02 0.05 0.00
N HIS A 205 1.67 1.15 -0.68
CA HIS A 205 0.42 1.23 -1.45
C HIS A 205 0.40 0.25 -2.62
N ILE A 206 1.52 0.13 -3.34
CA ILE A 206 1.66 -0.82 -4.45
C ILE A 206 1.57 -2.26 -3.94
N LEU A 207 2.24 -2.58 -2.83
CA LEU A 207 2.17 -3.90 -2.21
C LEU A 207 0.73 -4.22 -1.76
N ALA A 208 0.05 -3.27 -1.11
CA ALA A 208 -1.35 -3.42 -0.72
C ALA A 208 -2.26 -3.62 -1.94
N TRP A 209 -2.01 -2.92 -3.05
CA TRP A 209 -2.74 -3.07 -4.30
C TRP A 209 -2.57 -4.47 -4.91
N TYR A 210 -1.36 -5.02 -4.94
CA TYR A 210 -1.12 -6.40 -5.39
C TYR A 210 -1.72 -7.45 -4.44
N ILE A 211 -1.61 -7.27 -3.12
CA ILE A 211 -2.20 -8.18 -2.12
C ILE A 211 -3.72 -8.32 -2.29
N LYS A 212 -4.41 -7.24 -2.69
CA LYS A 212 -5.86 -7.26 -2.93
C LYS A 212 -6.25 -8.04 -4.19
N GLN A 213 -5.34 -8.18 -5.16
CA GLN A 213 -5.62 -8.74 -6.48
C GLN A 213 -5.13 -10.18 -6.64
N TYR A 214 -4.02 -10.54 -6.01
CA TYR A 214 -3.34 -11.80 -6.22
C TYR A 214 -3.14 -12.57 -4.91
N ASP A 215 -3.09 -13.89 -5.02
CA ASP A 215 -2.71 -14.72 -3.89
C ASP A 215 -1.21 -14.61 -3.65
N VAL A 216 -0.83 -14.43 -2.40
CA VAL A 216 0.58 -14.32 -2.00
C VAL A 216 1.26 -15.67 -2.09
N SER A 217 2.43 -15.71 -2.71
CA SER A 217 3.21 -16.94 -2.83
C SER A 217 3.73 -17.42 -1.47
N ILE A 218 3.79 -18.74 -1.32
CA ILE A 218 4.33 -19.39 -0.12
C ILE A 218 5.76 -19.85 -0.43
N ILE A 219 6.67 -19.57 0.50
CA ILE A 219 8.07 -19.95 0.42
C ILE A 219 8.49 -20.73 1.65
N PHE A 220 9.47 -21.61 1.46
CA PHE A 220 10.04 -22.36 2.57
C PHE A 220 11.22 -21.59 3.18
N ASP A 221 11.01 -21.04 4.37
CA ASP A 221 12.06 -20.38 5.14
C ASP A 221 12.96 -21.43 5.79
N ARG A 222 14.22 -21.47 5.36
CA ARG A 222 15.20 -22.44 5.86
C ARG A 222 15.65 -22.17 7.29
N GLY A 223 15.70 -20.89 7.68
CA GLY A 223 16.13 -20.49 9.01
C GLY A 223 15.14 -20.97 10.06
N THR A 224 13.84 -20.87 9.77
CA THR A 224 12.77 -21.32 10.67
C THR A 224 12.24 -22.72 10.36
N ARG A 225 12.63 -23.30 9.21
CA ARG A 225 12.12 -24.58 8.66
C ARG A 225 10.60 -24.62 8.53
N LYS A 226 10.00 -23.49 8.17
CA LYS A 226 8.55 -23.33 8.03
C LYS A 226 8.19 -22.68 6.70
N GLU A 227 7.00 -23.01 6.22
CA GLU A 227 6.39 -22.27 5.13
C GLU A 227 5.90 -20.92 5.65
N ARG A 228 6.18 -19.86 4.88
CA ARG A 228 5.73 -18.49 5.16
C ARG A 228 5.30 -17.80 3.88
N LYS A 229 4.50 -16.76 4.03
CA LYS A 229 4.15 -15.85 2.94
C LYS A 229 5.39 -15.09 2.48
N ALA A 230 5.55 -14.96 1.17
CA ALA A 230 6.61 -14.21 0.52
C ALA A 230 6.30 -12.70 0.48
N LEU A 231 6.01 -12.13 1.66
CA LEU A 231 5.80 -10.70 1.86
C LEU A 231 6.83 -10.16 2.83
N TYR A 232 7.46 -9.08 2.40
CA TYR A 232 8.51 -8.35 3.09
C TYR A 232 8.33 -6.86 2.79
N ARG A 233 8.94 -6.00 3.61
CA ARG A 233 8.75 -4.54 3.49
C ARG A 233 9.05 -3.99 2.09
N GLN A 234 10.04 -4.58 1.41
CA GLN A 234 10.54 -4.13 0.11
C GLN A 234 10.32 -5.18 -1.00
N ILE A 235 9.66 -6.30 -0.69
CA ILE A 235 9.52 -7.43 -1.63
C ILE A 235 8.15 -8.07 -1.45
N GLY A 236 7.43 -8.25 -2.54
CA GLY A 236 6.24 -9.09 -2.60
C GLY A 236 6.35 -10.13 -3.69
N VAL A 237 5.89 -11.35 -3.42
CA VAL A 237 5.74 -12.38 -4.46
C VAL A 237 4.31 -12.89 -4.49
N PHE A 238 3.74 -12.89 -5.69
CA PHE A 238 2.34 -13.12 -5.94
C PHE A 238 2.17 -14.19 -7.00
N ASN A 239 1.26 -15.13 -6.80
CA ASN A 239 0.93 -16.13 -7.82
C ASN A 239 0.06 -15.46 -8.89
N LEU A 240 0.50 -15.53 -10.14
CA LEU A 240 -0.27 -15.09 -11.31
C LEU A 240 -1.25 -16.17 -11.78
N ASP A 241 -0.98 -17.42 -11.44
CA ASP A 241 -1.85 -18.56 -11.70
C ASP A 241 -2.27 -19.28 -10.41
N SER A 242 -3.31 -20.13 -10.52
CA SER A 242 -3.80 -20.92 -9.37
C SER A 242 -2.83 -22.03 -8.96
N SER A 243 -1.89 -22.39 -9.83
CA SER A 243 -0.92 -23.47 -9.57
C SER A 243 0.31 -22.99 -8.79
N GLY A 244 0.55 -21.68 -8.73
CA GLY A 244 1.76 -21.09 -8.16
C GLY A 244 3.02 -21.43 -8.97
N CYS A 245 2.85 -21.75 -10.26
CA CYS A 245 3.96 -22.00 -11.19
C CYS A 245 4.45 -20.72 -11.84
N GLU A 246 3.55 -19.73 -11.97
CA GLU A 246 3.85 -18.41 -12.51
C GLU A 246 3.71 -17.39 -11.38
N GLN A 247 4.80 -16.70 -11.06
CA GLN A 247 4.89 -15.82 -9.91
C GLN A 247 5.43 -14.44 -10.31
N LEU A 248 4.72 -13.39 -9.92
CA LEU A 248 5.20 -12.01 -10.02
C LEU A 248 6.01 -11.67 -8.77
N VAL A 249 7.26 -11.28 -8.98
CA VAL A 249 8.11 -10.65 -7.97
C VAL A 249 8.10 -9.15 -8.18
N ILE A 250 7.81 -8.41 -7.11
CA ILE A 250 7.92 -6.96 -7.08
C ILE A 250 8.87 -6.54 -5.96
N CYS A 251 9.79 -5.62 -6.28
CA CYS A 251 10.83 -5.17 -5.37
C CYS A 251 10.94 -3.64 -5.34
N GLU A 252 11.27 -3.11 -4.17
CA GLU A 252 11.70 -1.72 -3.97
C GLU A 252 13.24 -1.67 -3.90
N GLY A 253 13.83 -0.74 -4.63
CA GLY A 253 15.23 -0.33 -4.50
C GLY A 253 15.34 1.20 -4.35
N PRO A 254 16.57 1.74 -4.27
CA PRO A 254 16.78 3.18 -4.17
C PRO A 254 16.15 3.94 -5.35
N ASN A 255 15.03 4.63 -5.12
CA ASN A 255 14.22 5.29 -6.14
C ASN A 255 13.75 4.38 -7.29
N ILE A 256 13.61 3.08 -7.07
CA ILE A 256 13.26 2.12 -8.11
C ILE A 256 12.16 1.19 -7.61
N ILE A 257 11.19 0.91 -8.48
CA ILE A 257 10.28 -0.23 -8.32
C ILE A 257 10.54 -1.17 -9.48
N ALA A 258 10.84 -2.44 -9.18
CA ALA A 258 11.24 -3.44 -10.16
C ALA A 258 10.30 -4.65 -10.14
N LEU A 259 9.96 -5.16 -11.32
CA LEU A 259 9.10 -6.31 -11.55
C LEU A 259 9.88 -7.39 -12.29
N GLN A 260 9.64 -8.65 -11.93
CA GLN A 260 10.12 -9.82 -12.64
C GLN A 260 9.11 -10.96 -12.52
N VAL A 261 8.90 -11.71 -13.59
CA VAL A 261 8.06 -12.91 -13.55
C VAL A 261 8.93 -14.15 -13.51
N TRP A 262 8.60 -15.06 -12.60
CA TRP A 262 9.25 -16.33 -12.38
C TRP A 262 8.30 -17.46 -12.79
N ASN A 263 8.76 -18.29 -13.72
CA ASN A 263 8.00 -19.40 -14.27
C ASN A 263 8.68 -20.72 -13.97
N SER A 264 7.94 -21.70 -13.44
CA SER A 264 8.46 -23.05 -13.19
C SER A 264 8.76 -23.82 -14.48
N GLN A 265 8.16 -23.39 -15.59
CA GLN A 265 8.35 -23.95 -16.93
C GLN A 265 8.70 -22.82 -17.90
N ARG A 266 9.38 -23.14 -19.01
CA ARG A 266 9.67 -22.13 -20.03
C ARG A 266 8.35 -21.69 -20.67
N SER A 267 8.13 -20.38 -20.68
CA SER A 267 6.96 -19.75 -21.28
C SER A 267 7.41 -18.60 -22.16
N ASP A 268 6.79 -18.46 -23.33
CA ASP A 268 6.98 -17.32 -24.24
C ASP A 268 5.87 -16.27 -24.03
N GLN A 269 5.10 -16.40 -22.96
CA GLN A 269 4.05 -15.45 -22.58
C GLN A 269 4.66 -14.08 -22.23
N THR A 270 3.93 -13.03 -22.61
CA THR A 270 4.25 -11.65 -22.25
C THR A 270 3.39 -11.16 -21.10
N TYR A 271 3.89 -10.13 -20.43
CA TYR A 271 3.34 -9.56 -19.21
C TYR A 271 3.17 -8.04 -19.31
N GLY A 272 2.98 -7.52 -20.53
CA GLY A 272 2.72 -6.09 -20.76
C GLY A 272 1.54 -5.55 -19.94
N TYR A 273 0.54 -6.38 -19.64
CA TYR A 273 -0.57 -5.99 -18.78
C TYR A 273 -0.11 -5.62 -17.35
N LEU A 274 0.89 -6.31 -16.78
CA LEU A 274 1.43 -6.00 -15.44
C LEU A 274 2.15 -4.65 -15.43
N LYS A 275 2.97 -4.39 -16.46
CA LYS A 275 3.61 -3.09 -16.70
C LYS A 275 2.56 -1.97 -16.77
N SER A 276 1.57 -2.13 -17.65
CA SER A 276 0.53 -1.11 -17.88
C SER A 276 -0.29 -0.83 -16.62
N SER A 277 -0.64 -1.88 -15.88
CA SER A 277 -1.45 -1.76 -14.66
C SER A 277 -0.68 -1.07 -13.54
N LEU A 278 0.61 -1.40 -13.36
CA LEU A 278 1.47 -0.71 -12.40
C LEU A 278 1.67 0.77 -12.76
N VAL A 279 1.97 1.06 -14.03
CA VAL A 279 2.17 2.44 -14.50
C VAL A 279 0.91 3.27 -14.25
N HIS A 280 -0.26 2.73 -14.59
CA HIS A 280 -1.55 3.38 -14.31
C HIS A 280 -1.73 3.65 -12.82
N PHE A 281 -1.52 2.63 -11.98
CA PHE A 281 -1.68 2.77 -10.52
C PHE A 281 -0.70 3.80 -9.92
N VAL A 282 0.55 3.84 -10.37
CA VAL A 282 1.55 4.82 -9.90
C VAL A 282 1.13 6.25 -10.26
N VAL A 283 0.57 6.46 -11.46
CA VAL A 283 0.06 7.77 -11.88
C VAL A 283 -1.14 8.18 -11.04
N GLU A 284 -2.13 7.28 -10.88
CA GLU A 284 -3.30 7.53 -10.02
C GLU A 284 -2.91 7.83 -8.58
N LEU A 285 -1.92 7.13 -8.04
CA LEU A 285 -1.40 7.36 -6.69
C LEU A 285 -0.72 8.73 -6.60
N GLY A 286 0.05 9.11 -7.62
CA GLY A 286 0.62 10.46 -7.74
C GLY A 286 -0.44 11.56 -7.71
N ASP A 287 -1.49 11.41 -8.52
CA ASP A 287 -2.61 12.34 -8.59
C ASP A 287 -3.38 12.41 -7.27
N HIS A 288 -3.61 11.26 -6.62
CA HIS A 288 -4.26 11.18 -5.32
C HIS A 288 -3.55 12.01 -4.26
N TYR A 289 -2.21 11.93 -4.21
CA TYR A 289 -1.40 12.71 -3.28
C TYR A 289 -1.03 14.11 -3.78
N LYS A 290 -1.51 14.52 -4.96
CA LYS A 290 -1.13 15.77 -5.65
C LYS A 290 0.39 15.91 -5.78
N LEU A 291 1.08 14.78 -5.99
CA LEU A 291 2.52 14.72 -6.17
C LEU A 291 2.85 14.66 -7.65
N ARG A 292 3.78 15.52 -8.09
CA ARG A 292 4.32 15.43 -9.45
C ARG A 292 5.33 14.30 -9.54
N ILE A 293 4.83 13.08 -9.75
CA ILE A 293 5.66 11.89 -9.89
C ILE A 293 6.26 11.85 -11.30
N LYS A 294 7.56 11.60 -11.39
CA LYS A 294 8.28 11.38 -12.65
C LYS A 294 9.15 10.15 -12.53
N PHE A 295 9.06 9.30 -13.54
CA PHE A 295 9.89 8.12 -13.65
C PHE A 295 10.19 7.79 -15.10
N THR A 296 11.21 6.98 -15.31
CA THR A 296 11.55 6.39 -16.62
C THR A 296 11.51 4.88 -16.54
N ILE A 297 10.98 4.24 -17.58
CA ILE A 297 11.00 2.79 -17.71
C ILE A 297 12.39 2.36 -18.21
N THR A 298 12.98 1.41 -17.50
CA THR A 298 14.29 0.84 -17.77
C THR A 298 14.25 -0.68 -17.59
N PHE A 299 15.25 -1.38 -18.10
CA PHE A 299 15.30 -2.84 -18.12
C PHE A 299 16.63 -3.37 -17.59
N LYS A 300 16.59 -4.57 -17.00
CA LYS A 300 17.77 -5.33 -16.56
C LYS A 300 17.69 -6.78 -17.03
N CYS A 301 18.83 -7.43 -17.29
CA CYS A 301 18.86 -8.86 -17.55
C CYS A 301 18.23 -9.65 -16.39
N ASN A 302 17.79 -10.87 -16.68
CA ASN A 302 17.06 -11.73 -15.76
C ASN A 302 17.86 -12.15 -14.49
N GLU A 303 19.18 -12.21 -14.57
CA GLU A 303 20.04 -12.62 -13.45
C GLU A 303 20.78 -11.46 -12.77
N GLY A 304 20.69 -10.24 -13.31
CA GLY A 304 21.48 -9.11 -12.83
C GLY A 304 20.80 -8.34 -11.70
N ASP A 305 21.59 -7.57 -10.96
CA ASP A 305 21.11 -6.65 -9.94
C ASP A 305 20.34 -5.50 -10.61
N PHE A 306 19.02 -5.45 -10.37
CA PHE A 306 18.15 -4.43 -10.92
C PHE A 306 18.47 -3.02 -10.43
N THR A 307 19.27 -2.86 -9.37
CA THR A 307 19.65 -1.56 -8.82
C THR A 307 20.79 -0.88 -9.57
N ILE A 308 21.45 -1.56 -10.50
CA ILE A 308 22.58 -1.02 -11.27
C ILE A 308 22.53 -1.35 -12.77
N HIS A 309 23.27 -0.58 -13.58
CA HIS A 309 23.50 -0.82 -15.02
C HIS A 309 22.26 -1.18 -15.86
N ARG A 310 21.10 -0.57 -15.55
CA ARG A 310 19.86 -0.72 -16.33
C ARG A 310 19.97 -0.01 -17.68
N LYS A 311 19.14 -0.43 -18.64
CA LYS A 311 19.08 0.14 -19.99
C LYS A 311 17.74 0.83 -20.24
N LYS A 312 17.75 2.01 -20.85
CA LYS A 312 16.52 2.66 -21.32
C LYS A 312 16.11 2.04 -22.65
N MET A 313 14.82 2.10 -22.97
CA MET A 313 14.30 1.61 -24.25
C MET A 313 15.06 2.16 -25.46
N LYS A 314 15.37 3.46 -25.45
CA LYS A 314 16.16 4.13 -26.51
C LYS A 314 17.59 3.61 -26.67
N ASP A 315 18.15 2.97 -25.66
CA ASP A 315 19.52 2.43 -25.69
C ASP A 315 19.52 0.96 -26.19
N LEU A 316 18.33 0.35 -26.30
CA LEU A 316 18.10 -1.02 -26.75
C LEU A 316 17.75 -1.11 -28.25
N LEU A 317 18.01 -0.04 -29.01
CA LEU A 317 17.79 0.01 -30.46
C LEU A 317 18.70 -0.96 -31.23
N PHE A 318 19.81 -1.38 -30.64
CA PHE A 318 20.70 -2.40 -31.20
C PHE A 318 20.17 -3.80 -30.87
N LYS A 319 20.39 -4.78 -31.77
CA LYS A 319 19.90 -6.16 -31.55
C LYS A 319 20.47 -6.82 -30.30
N TYR A 320 21.66 -6.40 -29.85
CA TYR A 320 22.36 -6.96 -28.70
C TYR A 320 22.94 -5.86 -27.81
N TYR A 321 23.07 -6.16 -26.51
CA TYR A 321 23.79 -5.32 -25.56
C TYR A 321 24.69 -6.18 -24.66
N HIS A 322 25.79 -5.58 -24.22
CA HIS A 322 26.71 -6.22 -23.29
C HIS A 322 26.30 -5.99 -21.84
N CYS A 323 26.14 -7.06 -21.06
CA CYS A 323 25.92 -7.00 -19.62
C CYS A 323 27.25 -7.09 -18.87
N GLN A 324 27.61 -6.02 -18.15
CA GLN A 324 28.86 -5.92 -17.40
C GLN A 324 28.93 -6.85 -16.19
N GLU A 325 27.80 -7.29 -15.64
CA GLU A 325 27.78 -8.14 -14.43
C GLU A 325 28.11 -9.60 -14.73
N HIS A 326 27.76 -10.09 -15.92
CA HIS A 326 28.00 -11.47 -16.31
C HIS A 326 29.00 -11.59 -17.46
N GLU A 327 29.51 -10.46 -17.96
CA GLU A 327 30.40 -10.36 -19.12
C GLU A 327 29.84 -11.06 -20.38
N THR A 328 28.52 -11.00 -20.57
CA THR A 328 27.81 -11.66 -21.68
C THR A 328 26.97 -10.69 -22.50
N ASP A 329 26.83 -10.99 -23.80
CA ASP A 329 25.92 -10.28 -24.68
C ASP A 329 24.52 -10.90 -24.64
N HIS A 330 23.51 -10.07 -24.48
CA HIS A 330 22.10 -10.47 -24.47
C HIS A 330 21.38 -9.86 -25.68
N SER A 331 20.33 -10.52 -26.16
CA SER A 331 19.42 -9.92 -27.14
C SER A 331 18.62 -8.81 -26.47
N SER A 332 18.47 -7.67 -27.14
CA SER A 332 17.61 -6.59 -26.66
C SER A 332 16.14 -7.02 -26.57
N GLY A 333 15.73 -7.97 -27.41
CA GLY A 333 14.40 -8.58 -27.35
C GLY A 333 14.15 -9.31 -26.02
N ASP A 334 15.17 -9.99 -25.47
CA ASP A 334 15.05 -10.71 -24.20
C ASP A 334 14.75 -9.77 -23.01
N LEU A 335 15.08 -8.48 -23.16
CA LEU A 335 14.74 -7.46 -22.18
C LEU A 335 13.31 -6.94 -22.31
N VAL A 336 12.86 -6.68 -23.53
CA VAL A 336 11.65 -5.87 -23.77
C VAL A 336 10.43 -6.74 -24.03
N ILE A 337 10.56 -7.79 -24.86
CA ILE A 337 9.45 -8.64 -25.30
C ILE A 337 8.61 -9.20 -24.15
N PRO A 338 9.20 -9.65 -23.01
CA PRO A 338 8.40 -10.13 -21.88
C PRO A 338 7.45 -9.08 -21.30
N TRP A 339 7.63 -7.80 -21.59
CA TRP A 339 6.87 -6.67 -21.04
C TRP A 339 6.10 -5.87 -22.10
N GLU A 340 6.03 -6.36 -23.34
CA GLU A 340 5.18 -5.81 -24.40
C GLU A 340 3.77 -6.39 -24.30
N MET A 341 2.80 -5.69 -24.89
CA MET A 341 1.45 -6.24 -25.02
C MET A 341 1.46 -7.28 -26.15
N ASN A 342 0.67 -8.35 -26.03
CA ASN A 342 0.58 -9.37 -27.09
C ASN A 342 0.18 -8.77 -28.47
N GLU A 343 -0.58 -7.67 -28.47
CA GLU A 343 -1.00 -6.95 -29.69
C GLU A 343 0.12 -6.12 -30.34
N GLU A 344 1.25 -5.90 -29.66
CA GLU A 344 2.40 -5.12 -30.18
C GLU A 344 3.45 -6.01 -30.88
N LEU A 345 3.24 -7.33 -30.88
CA LEU A 345 4.17 -8.34 -31.40
C LEU A 345 3.72 -8.99 -32.72
N GLU A 346 2.52 -8.67 -33.20
CA GLU A 346 2.00 -9.02 -34.54
C GLU A 346 2.21 -7.87 -35.52
#